data_AF-A0A3M0YD94-F1
#
_entry.id   AF-A0A3M0YD94-F1
#
_cell.length_a   1.000
_cell.length_b   1.000
_cell.length_c   1.000
_cell.angle_alpha   90.00
_cell.angle_beta   90.00
_cell.angle_gamma   90.00
#
_symmetry.space_group_name_H-M   'P 1'
#
loop_
_entity.id
_entity.type
_entity.pdbx_description
1 polymer ?
#
loop_
_entity_poly.entity_id
_entity_poly.type
_entity_poly.pdbx_seq_one_letter_code
_entity_poly.pdbx_strand_id
1 'polypeptide(L)'
;MKTVAAWGWEHPAWTGGFYPDDLPDDWRLAYYANEFRAVIVPWERASRCTEEEVMAWKEDTHADFRFFLEAPPWASLGPFMALGERWGGTFWKGEGRTREGEALAVWPLVGDNLRAQLEGEGHVLLHGKDISLLRQARLLAELMGF
;
A
#
# COMPACT_ATOMS: atom_id res chain seq x y z
N MET A 1 -8.07 9.44 -8.02
CA MET A 1 -7.60 9.18 -6.65
C MET A 1 -6.08 9.24 -6.59
N LYS A 2 -5.50 9.91 -5.60
CA LYS A 2 -4.05 9.88 -5.35
C LYS A 2 -3.80 9.13 -4.06
N THR A 3 -2.88 8.18 -4.07
CA THR A 3 -2.61 7.37 -2.89
C THR A 3 -1.12 7.16 -2.75
N VAL A 4 -0.64 7.29 -1.50
CA VAL A 4 0.72 7.00 -1.11
C VAL A 4 0.71 5.68 -0.36
N ALA A 5 1.56 4.74 -0.76
CA ALA A 5 1.64 3.43 -0.14
C ALA A 5 3.08 2.93 -0.04
N ALA A 6 3.43 2.28 1.05
CA ALA A 6 4.69 1.55 1.10
C ALA A 6 4.65 0.28 0.23
N TRP A 7 5.80 -0.11 -0.30
CA TRP A 7 5.97 -1.40 -0.98
C TRP A 7 6.28 -2.51 0.03
N GLY A 8 5.23 -3.08 0.61
CA GLY A 8 5.29 -3.95 1.78
C GLY A 8 5.34 -3.16 3.09
N TRP A 9 5.22 -3.87 4.20
CA TRP A 9 5.31 -3.32 5.56
C TRP A 9 6.40 -3.99 6.41
N GLU A 10 6.95 -5.13 5.96
CA GLU A 10 7.97 -5.88 6.69
C GLU A 10 9.39 -5.45 6.29
N HIS A 11 9.78 -4.24 6.68
CA HIS A 11 11.11 -3.72 6.41
C HIS A 11 11.99 -3.76 7.66
N PRO A 12 13.08 -4.56 7.70
CA PRO A 12 14.00 -4.58 8.85
C PRO A 12 14.61 -3.21 9.16
N ALA A 13 14.81 -2.37 8.14
CA ALA A 13 15.33 -1.01 8.28
C ALA A 13 14.38 -0.06 9.03
N TRP A 14 13.13 -0.46 9.28
CA TRP A 14 12.15 0.34 10.00
C TRP A 14 12.18 0.08 11.51
N THR A 15 12.78 -1.02 11.97
CA THR A 15 12.95 -1.33 13.41
C THR A 15 13.90 -0.34 14.08
N GLY A 16 13.55 0.10 15.29
CA GLY A 16 14.31 1.07 16.08
C GLY A 16 14.14 2.53 15.66
N GLY A 17 13.39 2.78 14.57
CA GLY A 17 13.08 4.14 14.10
C GLY A 17 11.59 4.36 13.89
N PHE A 18 10.95 3.49 13.11
CA PHE A 18 9.51 3.51 12.87
C PHE A 18 8.79 2.48 13.74
N TYR A 19 9.24 1.23 13.70
CA TYR A 19 8.77 0.17 14.59
C TYR A 19 9.59 0.19 15.89
N PRO A 20 8.95 0.03 17.05
CA PRO A 20 9.65 -0.27 18.30
C PRO A 20 10.56 -1.50 18.16
N ASP A 21 11.68 -1.52 18.88
CA ASP A 21 12.67 -2.61 18.80
C ASP A 21 12.12 -3.97 19.23
N ASP A 22 11.13 -3.96 20.12
CA ASP A 22 10.48 -5.14 20.69
C ASP A 22 9.11 -5.45 20.04
N LEU A 23 8.76 -4.76 18.95
CA LEU A 23 7.49 -4.99 18.27
C LEU A 23 7.48 -6.37 17.58
N PRO A 24 6.53 -7.26 17.91
CA PRO A 24 6.35 -8.52 17.22
C PRO A 24 6.07 -8.35 15.72
N ASP A 25 6.58 -9.28 14.91
CA ASP A 25 6.46 -9.23 13.44
C ASP A 25 4.99 -9.24 12.98
N ASP A 26 4.14 -10.03 13.63
CA ASP A 26 2.71 -10.15 13.37
C ASP A 26 1.94 -8.86 13.68
N TRP A 27 2.46 -7.99 14.55
CA TRP A 27 1.82 -6.71 14.89
C TRP A 27 2.23 -5.57 13.96
N ARG A 28 3.22 -5.77 13.08
CA ARG A 28 3.74 -4.70 12.21
C ARG A 28 2.69 -4.10 11.30
N LEU A 29 1.78 -4.90 10.75
CA LEU A 29 0.72 -4.40 9.88
C LEU A 29 -0.24 -3.48 10.63
N ALA A 30 -0.73 -3.94 11.79
CA ALA A 30 -1.60 -3.14 12.65
C ALA A 30 -0.91 -1.84 13.09
N TYR A 31 0.38 -1.92 13.46
CA TYR A 31 1.17 -0.73 13.80
C TYR A 31 1.31 0.23 12.61
N TYR A 32 1.67 -0.28 11.43
CA TYR A 32 1.80 0.51 10.21
C TYR A 32 0.48 1.21 9.83
N ALA A 33 -0.65 0.51 9.97
CA ALA A 33 -1.97 1.02 9.65
C ALA A 33 -2.45 2.13 10.59
N ASN A 34 -1.79 2.37 11.72
CA ASN A 34 -2.07 3.55 12.55
C ASN A 34 -1.59 4.85 11.91
N GLU A 35 -0.57 4.79 11.04
CA GLU A 35 0.01 5.98 10.41
C GLU A 35 -0.31 6.10 8.92
N PHE A 36 -0.35 4.98 8.20
CA PHE A 36 -0.59 4.97 6.77
C PHE A 36 -1.94 4.34 6.45
N ARG A 37 -2.57 4.83 5.37
CA ARG A 37 -3.89 4.35 4.92
C ARG A 37 -3.82 3.34 3.79
N ALA A 38 -2.64 3.05 3.26
CA ALA A 38 -2.50 2.10 2.16
C ALA A 38 -1.17 1.38 2.17
N VAL A 39 -1.16 0.19 1.56
CA VAL A 39 0.05 -0.60 1.33
C VAL A 39 -0.04 -1.35 0.01
N ILE A 40 1.10 -1.55 -0.64
CA ILE A 40 1.25 -2.51 -1.72
C ILE A 40 1.65 -3.85 -1.12
N VAL A 41 0.90 -4.91 -1.41
CA VAL A 41 1.30 -6.29 -1.14
C VAL A 41 2.15 -6.76 -2.33
N PRO A 42 3.46 -7.01 -2.13
CA PRO A 42 4.33 -7.47 -3.20
C PRO A 42 3.93 -8.87 -3.69
N TRP A 43 4.17 -9.17 -4.97
CA TRP A 43 3.78 -10.47 -5.53
C TRP A 43 4.44 -11.65 -4.80
N GLU A 44 5.66 -11.49 -4.28
CA GLU A 44 6.36 -12.54 -3.52
C GLU A 44 5.60 -12.96 -2.26
N ARG A 45 4.89 -12.02 -1.62
CA ARG A 45 4.00 -12.30 -0.48
C ARG A 45 2.63 -12.73 -0.96
N ALA A 46 2.06 -12.02 -1.94
CA ALA A 46 0.71 -12.27 -2.43
C ALA A 46 0.53 -13.66 -3.06
N SER A 47 1.57 -14.19 -3.70
CA SER A 47 1.55 -15.54 -4.31
C SER A 47 1.53 -16.69 -3.30
N ARG A 48 1.76 -16.41 -2.01
CA ARG A 48 1.90 -17.42 -0.96
C ARG A 48 0.84 -17.31 0.13
N CYS A 49 0.06 -16.23 0.13
CA CYS A 49 -0.88 -15.99 1.21
C CYS A 49 -2.14 -16.84 1.09
N THR A 50 -2.66 -17.28 2.24
CA THR A 50 -3.96 -17.94 2.31
C THR A 50 -5.09 -16.93 2.52
N GLU A 51 -6.34 -17.39 2.35
CA GLU A 51 -7.51 -16.55 2.61
C GLU A 51 -7.59 -16.16 4.09
N GLU A 52 -7.21 -17.06 5.01
CA GLU A 52 -7.16 -16.78 6.44
C GLU A 52 -6.17 -15.66 6.78
N GLU A 53 -4.98 -15.66 6.16
CA GLU A 53 -3.99 -14.59 6.36
C GLU A 53 -4.50 -13.24 5.83
N VAL A 54 -5.17 -13.24 4.67
CA VAL A 54 -5.77 -12.02 4.12
C VAL A 54 -6.90 -11.50 5.01
N MET A 55 -7.71 -12.39 5.58
CA MET A 55 -8.75 -12.01 6.54
C MET A 55 -8.15 -11.41 7.81
N ALA A 56 -7.05 -11.97 8.33
CA ALA A 56 -6.34 -11.36 9.45
C ALA A 56 -5.86 -9.94 9.11
N TRP A 57 -5.30 -9.71 7.92
CA TRP A 57 -4.90 -8.36 7.49
C TRP A 57 -6.06 -7.36 7.45
N LYS A 58 -7.25 -7.82 7.06
CA LYS A 58 -8.46 -7.00 7.06
C LYS A 58 -8.92 -6.65 8.47
N GLU A 59 -8.76 -7.56 9.43
CA GLU A 59 -9.11 -7.37 10.84
C GLU A 59 -8.10 -6.44 11.55
N ASP A 60 -6.82 -6.55 11.21
CA ASP A 60 -5.72 -5.75 11.78
C ASP A 60 -5.69 -4.30 11.27
N THR A 61 -6.53 -3.95 10.27
CA THR A 61 -6.52 -2.64 9.64
C THR A 61 -7.89 -1.95 9.69
N HIS A 62 -7.87 -0.62 9.83
CA HIS A 62 -9.11 0.17 9.89
C HIS A 62 -9.89 0.15 8.55
N ALA A 63 -11.18 0.49 8.59
CA ALA A 63 -12.07 0.39 7.42
C ALA A 63 -11.62 1.21 6.19
N ASP A 64 -10.96 2.34 6.42
CA ASP A 64 -10.43 3.20 5.34
C ASP A 64 -9.10 2.70 4.74
N PHE A 65 -8.52 1.62 5.29
CA PHE A 65 -7.22 1.13 4.82
C PHE A 65 -7.38 0.45 3.46
N ARG A 66 -6.41 0.64 2.56
CA ARG A 66 -6.45 0.10 1.19
C ARG A 66 -5.22 -0.75 0.90
N PHE A 67 -5.45 -1.98 0.46
CA PHE A 67 -4.44 -2.87 -0.06
C PHE A 67 -4.44 -2.80 -1.59
N PHE A 68 -3.27 -2.50 -2.16
CA PHE A 68 -3.01 -2.63 -3.59
C PHE A 68 -2.18 -3.88 -3.81
N LEU A 69 -2.52 -4.65 -4.83
CA LEU A 69 -1.87 -5.93 -5.08
C LEU A 69 -0.98 -5.82 -6.29
N GLU A 70 0.30 -6.12 -6.12
CA GLU A 70 1.12 -6.48 -7.26
C GLU A 70 0.79 -7.92 -7.62
N ALA A 71 0.16 -8.13 -8.77
CA ALA A 71 -0.17 -9.46 -9.24
C ALA A 71 -0.12 -9.53 -10.76
N PRO A 72 0.49 -10.58 -11.34
CA PRO A 72 0.52 -10.75 -12.77
C PRO A 72 -0.89 -11.01 -13.32
N PRO A 73 -1.15 -10.72 -14.61
CA PRO A 73 -2.49 -10.88 -15.20
C PRO A 73 -3.05 -12.31 -15.15
N TRP A 74 -2.18 -13.30 -14.95
CA TRP A 74 -2.54 -14.72 -14.88
C TRP A 74 -2.73 -15.22 -13.43
N ALA A 75 -2.45 -14.39 -12.43
CA ALA A 75 -2.61 -14.78 -11.03
C ALA A 75 -4.09 -14.95 -10.65
N SER A 76 -4.37 -15.94 -9.83
CA SER A 76 -5.64 -16.02 -9.11
C SER A 76 -5.63 -15.06 -7.93
N LEU A 77 -6.62 -14.19 -7.83
CA LEU A 77 -6.81 -13.26 -6.72
C LEU A 77 -7.80 -13.79 -5.66
N GLY A 78 -8.14 -15.08 -5.70
CA GLY A 78 -9.15 -15.71 -4.83
C GLY A 78 -9.06 -15.30 -3.36
N PRO A 79 -7.91 -15.52 -2.68
CA PRO A 79 -7.74 -15.14 -1.27
C PRO A 79 -8.02 -13.66 -1.00
N PHE A 80 -7.69 -12.80 -1.95
CA PHE A 80 -7.80 -11.35 -1.83
C PHE A 80 -9.23 -10.81 -1.95
N MET A 81 -10.16 -11.62 -2.46
CA MET A 81 -11.58 -11.24 -2.47
C MET A 81 -12.10 -10.98 -1.05
N ALA A 82 -11.49 -11.61 -0.04
CA ALA A 82 -11.83 -11.45 1.36
C ALA A 82 -11.63 -10.00 1.87
N LEU A 83 -10.71 -9.23 1.26
CA LEU A 83 -10.48 -7.82 1.58
C LEU A 83 -11.74 -6.95 1.34
N GLY A 84 -12.59 -7.33 0.39
CA GLY A 84 -13.80 -6.58 0.05
C GLY A 84 -13.49 -5.12 -0.30
N GLU A 85 -14.03 -4.19 0.50
CA GLU A 85 -13.84 -2.75 0.29
C GLU A 85 -12.43 -2.23 0.56
N ARG A 86 -11.61 -3.02 1.25
CA ARG A 86 -10.20 -2.67 1.47
C ARG A 86 -9.32 -3.00 0.26
N TRP A 87 -9.82 -3.69 -0.77
CA TRP A 87 -9.07 -3.85 -2.00
C TRP A 87 -9.10 -2.54 -2.80
N GLY A 88 -7.95 -1.90 -2.97
CA GLY A 88 -7.81 -0.63 -3.70
C GLY A 88 -7.58 -0.82 -5.21
N GLY A 89 -7.04 -1.98 -5.60
CA GLY A 89 -6.76 -2.29 -6.99
C GLY A 89 -5.63 -3.31 -7.15
N THR A 90 -5.38 -3.70 -8.40
CA THR A 90 -4.33 -4.63 -8.78
C THR A 90 -3.55 -4.08 -9.95
N PHE A 91 -2.24 -4.30 -9.94
CA PHE A 91 -1.35 -3.84 -11.00
C PHE A 91 -0.23 -4.85 -11.28
N TRP A 92 0.39 -4.70 -12.44
CA TRP A 92 1.58 -5.45 -12.83
C TRP A 92 2.54 -4.55 -13.60
N LYS A 93 3.81 -4.52 -13.19
CA LYS A 93 4.86 -3.71 -13.85
C LYS A 93 4.49 -2.23 -14.07
N GLY A 94 3.84 -1.61 -13.07
CA GLY A 94 3.55 -0.18 -13.06
C GLY A 94 2.18 0.23 -13.59
N GLU A 95 1.42 -0.69 -14.18
CA GLU A 95 0.10 -0.42 -14.72
C GLU A 95 -0.94 -1.39 -14.17
N GLY A 96 -2.13 -0.88 -13.89
CA GLY A 96 -3.16 -1.67 -13.28
C GLY A 96 -4.53 -1.03 -13.37
N ARG A 97 -5.41 -1.54 -12.52
CA ARG A 97 -6.76 -1.01 -12.35
C ARG A 97 -7.11 -0.85 -10.89
N THR A 98 -7.91 0.17 -10.60
CA THR A 98 -8.59 0.28 -9.31
C THR A 98 -9.61 -0.85 -9.15
N ARG A 99 -10.14 -1.02 -7.95
CA ARG A 99 -11.25 -1.96 -7.70
C ARG A 99 -12.47 -1.66 -8.58
N GLU A 100 -12.71 -0.39 -8.87
CA GLU A 100 -13.81 0.09 -9.73
C GLU A 100 -13.53 -0.12 -11.22
N GLY A 101 -12.34 -0.61 -11.58
CA GLY A 101 -11.95 -0.90 -12.97
C GLY A 101 -11.29 0.26 -13.71
N GLU A 102 -11.07 1.40 -13.04
CA GLU A 102 -10.44 2.58 -13.59
C GLU A 102 -8.94 2.36 -13.77
N ALA A 103 -8.31 3.03 -14.74
CA ALA A 103 -6.87 2.89 -14.97
C ALA A 103 -6.07 3.41 -13.77
N LEU A 104 -5.13 2.60 -13.28
CA LEU A 104 -4.25 2.92 -12.15
C LEU A 104 -2.80 2.90 -12.63
N ALA A 105 -2.12 4.03 -12.49
CA ALA A 105 -0.68 4.13 -12.70
C ALA A 105 0.05 3.98 -11.35
N VAL A 106 1.13 3.21 -11.32
CA VAL A 106 1.92 2.93 -10.11
C VAL A 106 3.34 3.42 -10.30
N TRP A 107 3.72 4.46 -9.58
CA TRP A 107 4.97 5.20 -9.78
C TRP A 107 5.83 5.24 -8.52
N PRO A 108 7.17 5.17 -8.64
CA PRO A 108 8.04 5.36 -7.50
C PRO A 108 7.95 6.81 -6.98
N LEU A 109 7.99 6.95 -5.67
CA LEU A 109 8.16 8.23 -4.99
C LEU A 109 9.57 8.75 -5.23
N VAL A 110 9.66 10.00 -5.67
CA VAL A 110 10.93 10.70 -5.88
C VAL A 110 10.85 12.05 -5.15
N GLY A 111 11.75 12.27 -4.20
CA GLY A 111 11.69 13.44 -3.30
C GLY A 111 11.66 14.79 -4.02
N ASP A 112 12.45 14.94 -5.08
CA ASP A 112 12.63 16.22 -5.77
C ASP A 112 11.40 16.71 -6.54
N ASN A 113 10.38 15.87 -6.74
CA ASN A 113 9.19 16.22 -7.52
C ASN A 113 7.86 15.78 -6.89
N LEU A 114 7.87 15.54 -5.58
CA LEU A 114 6.74 14.94 -4.86
C LEU A 114 5.40 15.67 -5.08
N ARG A 115 5.42 17.01 -5.07
CA ARG A 115 4.20 17.81 -5.29
C ARG A 115 3.62 17.60 -6.68
N ALA A 116 4.42 17.69 -7.73
CA ALA A 116 3.91 17.49 -9.09
C ALA A 116 3.44 16.05 -9.32
N GLN A 117 4.06 15.07 -8.66
CA GLN A 117 3.59 13.68 -8.67
C GLN A 117 2.18 13.53 -8.09
N LEU A 118 1.86 14.30 -7.03
CA LEU A 118 0.52 14.34 -6.43
C LEU A 118 -0.49 15.13 -7.27
N GLU A 119 -0.06 16.20 -7.97
CA GLU A 119 -0.92 17.04 -8.81
C GLU A 119 -1.26 16.42 -10.18
N GLY A 120 -0.59 15.34 -10.60
CA GLY A 120 -0.82 14.71 -11.92
C GLY A 120 -2.27 14.25 -12.14
N GLU A 121 -2.64 13.94 -13.38
CA GLU A 121 -4.00 13.48 -13.72
C GLU A 121 -4.21 11.98 -13.40
N GLY A 122 -5.47 11.53 -13.34
CA GLY A 122 -5.85 10.12 -13.18
C GLY A 122 -5.61 9.49 -11.79
N HIS A 123 -5.78 8.17 -11.70
CA HIS A 123 -5.51 7.43 -10.46
C HIS A 123 -4.04 7.05 -10.40
N VAL A 124 -3.33 7.54 -9.38
CA VAL A 124 -1.90 7.31 -9.21
C VAL A 124 -1.63 6.78 -7.81
N LEU A 125 -0.90 5.66 -7.77
CA LEU A 125 -0.34 5.07 -6.56
C LEU A 125 1.16 5.38 -6.53
N LEU A 126 1.55 6.26 -5.62
CA LEU A 126 2.94 6.60 -5.37
C LEU A 126 3.51 5.65 -4.32
N HIS A 127 4.67 5.05 -4.59
CA HIS A 127 5.22 4.03 -3.70
C HIS A 127 6.70 4.16 -3.37
N GLY A 128 7.09 3.62 -2.22
CA GLY A 128 8.48 3.62 -1.77
C GLY A 128 8.71 2.70 -0.58
N LYS A 129 9.97 2.64 -0.12
CA LYS A 129 10.38 1.92 1.11
C LYS A 129 11.05 2.85 2.13
N ASP A 130 11.34 4.09 1.73
CA ASP A 130 11.88 5.12 2.63
C ASP A 130 10.72 5.72 3.45
N ILE A 131 10.73 5.43 4.75
CA ILE A 131 9.65 5.85 5.65
C ILE A 131 9.57 7.37 5.81
N SER A 132 10.70 8.07 5.70
CA SER A 132 10.75 9.54 5.82
C SER A 132 10.11 10.18 4.59
N LEU A 133 10.42 9.68 3.40
CA LEU A 133 9.81 10.14 2.17
C LEU A 133 8.31 9.80 2.10
N LEU A 134 7.92 8.61 2.55
CA LEU A 134 6.51 8.21 2.65
C LEU A 134 5.72 9.14 3.58
N ARG A 135 6.30 9.53 4.72
CA ARG A 135 5.71 10.52 5.64
C ARG A 135 5.53 11.89 5.00
N GLN A 136 6.57 12.40 4.33
CA GLN A 136 6.51 13.67 3.63
C GLN A 136 5.41 13.67 2.55
N ALA A 137 5.35 12.58 1.76
CA ALA A 137 4.33 12.36 0.74
C ALA A 137 2.92 12.33 1.31
N ARG A 138 2.70 11.61 2.41
CA ARG A 138 1.41 11.53 3.11
C ARG A 138 0.96 12.91 3.61
N LEU A 139 1.82 13.62 4.34
CA LEU A 139 1.50 14.94 4.88
C LEU A 139 1.18 15.94 3.78
N LEU A 140 1.90 15.90 2.66
CA LEU A 140 1.62 16.76 1.52
C LEU A 140 0.27 16.40 0.86
N ALA A 141 -0.05 15.12 0.71
CA ALA A 141 -1.34 14.68 0.19
C ALA A 141 -2.50 15.16 1.08
N GLU A 142 -2.35 15.05 2.41
CA GLU A 142 -3.33 15.54 3.39
C GLU A 142 -3.53 17.06 3.29
N LEU A 143 -2.46 17.84 3.14
CA LEU A 143 -2.52 19.30 2.96
C LEU A 143 -3.21 19.71 1.65
N MET A 144 -3.11 18.86 0.63
CA MET A 144 -3.74 19.07 -0.67
C MET A 144 -5.21 18.61 -0.71
N GLY A 145 -5.69 17.97 0.36
CA GLY A 145 -7.07 17.48 0.47
C GLY A 145 -7.32 16.18 -0.30
N PHE A 146 -6.29 15.36 -0.49
CA PHE A 146 -6.39 14.02 -1.07
C PHE A 146 -6.52 12.92 -0.02
#